data_AF-A0A645EWG1-F1
#
_entry.id   AF-A0A645EWG1-F1
#
_cell.length_a   1.000
_cell.length_b   1.000
_cell.length_c   1.000
_cell.angle_alpha   90.00
_cell.angle_beta   90.00
_cell.angle_gamma   90.00
#
_symmetry.space_group_name_H-M   'P 1'
#
loop_
_entity.id
_entity.type
_entity.pdbx_description
1 polymer ?
#
loop_
_entity_poly.entity_id
_entity_poly.type
_entity_poly.pdbx_seq_one_letter_code
_entity_poly.pdbx_strand_id
1 'polypeptide(L)'
;MFGAIGFVIIPSTLASFIPHSTILALLKAKLDISFVSIFAALLAIFFKVGSEKEALKQVPWNTIILISGISMLISVAVEAGSIDLLAHWFSTRTSTASAPIILSLVAGTMSFFASTLGVVMPTLYPIVEGVANATGLAPTTLFSIITISGSFVGISPFSSGGALTLTGVTDEETRDKLFKQLLIIPFVSLALAIVLLLCGVIR
;
A
#
# COMPACT_ATOMS: atom_id res chain seq x y z
N MET A 1 -6.97 0.47 -21.55
CA MET A 1 -6.39 0.27 -20.19
C MET A 1 -5.63 -1.06 -20.07
N PHE A 2 -6.22 -2.20 -20.44
CA PHE A 2 -5.59 -3.52 -20.29
C PHE A 2 -4.26 -3.73 -21.07
N GLY A 3 -4.09 -3.13 -22.25
CA GLY A 3 -2.86 -3.28 -23.05
C GLY A 3 -1.61 -2.66 -22.41
N ALA A 4 -1.72 -1.43 -21.89
CA ALA A 4 -0.60 -0.72 -21.26
C ALA A 4 -0.19 -1.37 -19.92
N ILE A 5 -1.18 -1.82 -19.14
CA ILE A 5 -0.95 -2.55 -17.89
C ILE A 5 -0.24 -3.88 -18.17
N GLY A 6 -0.71 -4.65 -19.17
CA GLY A 6 -0.04 -5.89 -19.57
C GLY A 6 1.40 -5.66 -20.05
N PHE A 7 1.63 -4.60 -20.85
CA PHE A 7 2.96 -4.29 -21.37
C PHE A 7 3.98 -3.91 -20.29
N VAL A 8 3.53 -3.30 -19.18
CA VAL A 8 4.42 -2.94 -18.05
C VAL A 8 4.57 -4.10 -17.07
N ILE A 9 3.48 -4.79 -16.74
CA ILE A 9 3.46 -5.81 -15.69
C ILE A 9 4.11 -7.12 -16.17
N ILE A 10 3.87 -7.55 -17.41
CA ILE A 10 4.36 -8.84 -17.90
C ILE A 10 5.90 -8.89 -17.89
N PRO A 11 6.64 -7.90 -18.42
CA PRO A 11 8.10 -7.95 -18.40
C PRO A 11 8.67 -7.84 -16.98
N SER A 12 8.10 -7.01 -16.12
CA SER A 12 8.58 -6.78 -14.76
C SER A 12 8.34 -7.99 -13.84
N THR A 13 7.20 -8.68 -14.00
CA THR A 13 6.93 -9.95 -13.31
C THR A 13 7.82 -11.07 -13.84
N LEU A 14 7.96 -11.23 -15.16
CA LEU A 14 8.80 -12.27 -15.76
C LEU A 14 10.29 -12.11 -15.39
N ALA A 15 10.78 -10.86 -15.32
CA ALA A 15 12.12 -10.53 -14.85
C ALA A 15 12.37 -10.95 -13.38
N SER A 16 11.31 -10.98 -12.56
CA SER A 16 11.42 -11.37 -11.16
C SER A 16 11.52 -12.90 -10.98
N PHE A 17 11.03 -13.68 -11.95
CA PHE A 17 11.17 -15.16 -11.97
C PHE A 17 12.47 -15.63 -12.64
N ILE A 18 13.05 -14.84 -13.57
CA ILE A 18 14.28 -15.19 -14.28
C ILE A 18 15.33 -14.06 -14.12
N PRO A 19 15.91 -13.89 -12.92
CA PRO A 19 16.81 -12.79 -12.62
C PRO A 19 18.15 -12.84 -13.37
N HIS A 20 18.52 -13.98 -13.97
CA HIS A 20 19.79 -14.15 -14.68
C HIS A 20 19.80 -13.63 -16.13
N SER A 21 18.66 -13.23 -16.69
CA SER A 21 18.64 -12.71 -18.06
C SER A 21 18.85 -11.19 -18.10
N THR A 22 19.91 -10.76 -18.78
CA THR A 22 20.25 -9.35 -18.95
C THR A 22 19.17 -8.58 -19.69
N ILE A 23 18.47 -9.24 -20.62
CA ILE A 23 17.39 -8.66 -21.42
C ILE A 23 16.16 -8.32 -20.55
N LEU A 24 15.75 -9.21 -19.63
CA LEU A 24 14.62 -8.92 -18.74
C LEU A 24 14.97 -7.88 -17.67
N ALA A 25 16.22 -7.85 -17.20
CA ALA A 25 16.68 -6.80 -16.29
C ALA A 25 16.66 -5.42 -16.97
N LEU A 26 17.11 -5.33 -18.23
CA LEU A 26 17.04 -4.10 -19.02
C LEU A 26 15.59 -3.69 -19.32
N LEU A 27 14.71 -4.64 -19.66
CA LEU A 27 13.28 -4.36 -19.87
C LEU A 27 12.62 -3.87 -18.60
N LYS A 28 12.88 -4.48 -17.44
CA LYS A 28 12.38 -4.03 -16.14
C LYS A 28 12.84 -2.60 -15.81
N ALA A 29 14.11 -2.28 -16.09
CA ALA A 29 14.66 -0.95 -15.83
C ALA A 29 14.12 0.13 -16.80
N LYS A 30 13.81 -0.23 -18.05
CA LYS A 30 13.31 0.72 -19.07
C LYS A 30 11.79 0.81 -19.16
N LEU A 31 11.06 -0.20 -18.72
CA LEU A 31 9.60 -0.21 -18.65
C LEU A 31 9.12 0.07 -17.23
N ASP A 32 9.69 1.10 -16.60
CA ASP A 32 9.15 1.61 -15.35
C ASP A 32 7.75 2.19 -15.60
N ILE A 33 6.81 1.94 -14.68
CA ILE A 33 5.43 2.41 -14.78
C ILE A 33 5.38 3.93 -14.94
N SER A 34 6.30 4.66 -14.31
CA SER A 34 6.39 6.12 -14.39
C SER A 34 6.87 6.56 -15.77
N PHE A 35 7.91 5.90 -16.30
CA PHE A 35 8.39 6.18 -17.65
C PHE A 35 7.31 5.92 -18.70
N VAL A 36 6.63 4.77 -18.63
CA VAL A 36 5.56 4.43 -19.57
C VAL A 36 4.38 5.39 -19.45
N SER A 37 4.01 5.80 -18.23
CA SER A 37 2.93 6.77 -18.01
C SER A 37 3.25 8.15 -18.60
N ILE A 38 4.47 8.66 -18.37
CA ILE A 38 4.93 9.94 -18.93
C ILE A 38 5.02 9.87 -20.45
N PHE A 39 5.61 8.79 -20.98
CA PHE A 39 5.75 8.60 -22.42
C PHE A 39 4.38 8.49 -23.11
N ALA A 40 3.44 7.76 -22.52
CA ALA A 40 2.07 7.69 -23.02
C ALA A 40 1.36 9.05 -22.97
N ALA A 41 1.56 9.84 -21.90
CA ALA A 41 1.03 11.20 -21.81
C ALA A 41 1.62 12.12 -22.88
N LEU A 42 2.93 12.03 -23.14
CA LEU A 42 3.61 12.78 -24.21
C LEU A 42 3.05 12.42 -25.59
N LEU A 43 2.85 11.14 -25.87
CA LEU A 43 2.22 10.70 -27.11
C LEU A 43 0.77 11.19 -27.23
N ALA A 44 0.00 11.13 -26.15
CA ALA A 44 -1.38 11.63 -26.14
C ALA A 44 -1.43 13.13 -26.45
N ILE A 45 -0.53 13.93 -25.89
CA ILE A 45 -0.40 15.37 -26.21
C ILE A 45 0.03 15.57 -27.66
N PHE A 46 1.04 14.82 -28.13
CA PHE A 46 1.56 14.93 -29.50
C PHE A 46 0.49 14.64 -30.57
N PHE A 47 -0.30 13.60 -30.35
CA PHE A 47 -1.42 13.22 -31.22
C PHE A 47 -2.72 13.99 -30.93
N LYS A 48 -2.72 14.93 -29.97
CA LYS A 48 -3.91 15.70 -29.52
C LYS A 48 -5.09 14.81 -29.14
N VAL A 49 -4.80 13.68 -28.50
CA VAL A 49 -5.79 12.72 -28.01
C VAL A 49 -6.36 13.27 -26.70
N GLY A 50 -7.34 14.16 -26.82
CA GLY A 50 -8.07 14.75 -25.69
C GLY A 50 -7.51 16.08 -25.19
N SER A 51 -8.15 16.62 -24.16
CA SER A 51 -7.79 17.89 -23.52
C SER A 51 -6.78 17.66 -22.41
N GLU A 52 -5.64 18.35 -22.46
CA GLU A 52 -4.60 18.28 -21.43
C GLU A 52 -5.14 18.72 -20.07
N LYS A 53 -6.00 19.74 -20.07
CA LYS A 53 -6.64 20.26 -18.86
C LYS A 53 -7.55 19.23 -18.21
N GLU A 54 -8.28 18.45 -19.00
CA GLU A 54 -9.12 17.36 -18.46
C GLU A 54 -8.26 16.19 -17.98
N ALA A 55 -7.17 15.86 -18.66
CA ALA A 55 -6.24 14.82 -18.21
C ALA A 55 -5.58 15.18 -16.87
N LEU A 56 -5.11 16.43 -16.71
CA LEU A 56 -4.48 16.91 -15.47
C LEU A 56 -5.43 16.92 -14.27
N LYS A 57 -6.73 17.12 -14.49
CA LYS A 57 -7.75 17.02 -13.42
C LYS A 57 -7.93 15.60 -12.90
N GLN A 58 -7.61 14.59 -13.69
CA GLN A 58 -7.71 13.18 -13.29
C GLN A 58 -6.49 12.70 -12.49
N VAL A 59 -5.42 13.51 -12.41
CA VAL A 59 -4.24 13.16 -11.62
C VAL A 59 -4.57 13.29 -10.12
N PRO A 60 -4.30 12.25 -9.30
CA PRO A 60 -4.59 12.28 -7.87
C PRO A 60 -3.53 13.08 -7.09
N TRP A 61 -3.51 14.41 -7.28
CA TRP A 61 -2.51 15.32 -6.67
C TRP A 61 -2.44 15.20 -5.15
N ASN A 62 -3.58 15.08 -4.48
CA ASN A 62 -3.64 14.91 -3.03
C ASN A 62 -2.88 13.65 -2.58
N THR A 63 -3.00 12.55 -3.33
CA THR A 63 -2.29 11.30 -3.03
C THR A 63 -0.78 11.47 -3.25
N ILE A 64 -0.36 12.12 -4.33
CA ILE A 64 1.06 12.36 -4.61
C ILE A 64 1.70 13.20 -3.49
N ILE A 65 1.03 14.29 -3.08
CA ILE A 65 1.51 15.17 -2.01
C ILE A 65 1.56 14.43 -0.68
N LEU A 66 0.53 13.64 -0.35
CA LEU A 66 0.45 12.86 0.88
C LEU A 66 1.60 11.86 0.99
N ILE A 67 1.84 11.05 -0.05
CA ILE A 67 2.91 10.05 -0.06
C ILE A 67 4.27 10.74 0.09
N SER A 68 4.51 11.80 -0.69
CA SER A 68 5.76 12.56 -0.63
C SER A 68 6.01 13.15 0.77
N GLY A 69 4.98 13.75 1.38
CA GLY A 69 5.06 14.32 2.72
C GLY A 69 5.33 13.27 3.79
N ILE A 70 4.64 12.12 3.73
CA ILE A 70 4.86 11.03 4.69
C ILE A 70 6.25 10.42 4.53
N SER A 71 6.71 10.17 3.30
CA SER A 71 8.07 9.69 3.04
C SER A 71 9.13 10.63 3.60
N MET A 72 8.93 11.95 3.48
CA MET A 72 9.80 12.96 4.10
C MET A 72 9.77 12.87 5.63
N LEU A 73 8.58 12.84 6.25
CA LEU A 73 8.45 12.74 7.71
C LEU A 73 9.08 11.46 8.27
N ILE A 74 8.91 10.33 7.59
CA ILE A 74 9.56 9.07 7.95
C ILE A 74 11.07 9.21 7.86
N SER A 75 11.60 9.83 6.80
CA SER A 75 13.04 10.05 6.64
C SER A 75 13.60 10.89 7.80
N VAL A 76 12.88 11.93 8.22
CA VAL A 76 13.22 12.72 9.40
C VAL A 76 13.18 11.89 10.68
N ALA A 77 12.16 11.04 10.86
CA ALA A 77 12.05 10.17 12.03
C ALA A 77 13.15 9.11 12.09
N VAL A 78 13.60 8.58 10.94
CA VAL A 78 14.75 7.68 10.83
C VAL A 78 16.02 8.41 11.23
N GLU A 79 16.29 9.58 10.64
CA GLU A 79 17.49 10.38 10.95
C GLU A 79 17.52 10.82 12.41
N ALA A 80 16.36 11.11 13.01
CA ALA A 80 16.22 11.46 14.42
C ALA A 80 16.33 10.26 15.38
N GLY A 81 16.51 9.03 14.88
CA GLY A 81 16.52 7.80 15.69
C GLY A 81 15.17 7.45 16.35
N SER A 82 14.09 8.12 15.93
CA SER A 82 12.75 7.92 16.51
C SER A 82 12.17 6.54 16.17
N ILE A 83 12.52 6.00 15.00
CA ILE A 83 12.13 4.65 14.58
C ILE A 83 12.72 3.58 15.50
N ASP A 84 14.00 3.70 15.86
CA ASP A 84 14.67 2.76 16.77
C ASP A 84 14.10 2.86 18.19
N LEU A 85 13.84 4.08 18.67
CA LEU A 85 13.18 4.31 19.96
C LEU A 85 11.79 3.68 20.00
N LEU A 86 11.00 3.84 18.93
CA LEU A 86 9.66 3.26 18.83
C LEU A 86 9.73 1.74 18.79
N ALA A 87 10.67 1.16 18.03
CA ALA A 87 10.86 -0.27 17.96
C ALA A 87 11.30 -0.87 19.31
N HIS A 88 12.22 -0.21 20.03
CA HIS A 88 12.63 -0.61 21.38
C HIS A 88 11.48 -0.47 22.39
N TRP A 89 10.74 0.63 22.35
CA TRP A 89 9.57 0.80 23.20
C TRP A 89 8.52 -0.29 22.92
N PHE A 90 8.26 -0.57 21.65
CA PHE A 90 7.32 -1.60 21.24
C PHE A 90 7.79 -2.97 21.74
N SER A 91 9.06 -3.31 21.58
CA SER A 91 9.57 -4.62 21.98
C SER A 91 9.64 -4.84 23.48
N THR A 92 9.93 -3.80 24.27
CA THR A 92 9.88 -3.90 25.74
C THR A 92 8.46 -4.08 26.29
N ARG A 93 7.43 -3.77 25.49
CA ARG A 93 6.02 -3.84 25.87
C ARG A 93 5.26 -4.98 25.19
N THR A 94 5.86 -5.67 24.23
CA THR A 94 5.20 -6.71 23.44
C THR A 94 5.94 -8.02 23.54
N SER A 95 5.19 -9.12 23.55
CA SER A 95 5.75 -10.47 23.49
C SER A 95 5.72 -10.97 22.05
N THR A 96 6.45 -12.04 21.77
CA THR A 96 6.43 -12.75 20.48
C THR A 96 4.99 -13.11 20.03
N ALA A 97 4.08 -13.38 20.97
CA ALA A 97 2.69 -13.69 20.68
C ALA A 97 1.82 -12.44 20.42
N SER A 98 2.06 -11.33 21.12
CA SER A 98 1.22 -10.13 21.01
C SER A 98 1.66 -9.16 19.91
N ALA A 99 2.94 -9.14 19.55
CA ALA A 99 3.48 -8.24 18.52
C ALA A 99 2.74 -8.35 17.17
N PRO A 100 2.46 -9.54 16.60
CA PRO A 100 1.68 -9.69 15.38
C PRO A 100 0.27 -9.10 15.46
N ILE A 101 -0.41 -9.32 16.59
CA ILE A 101 -1.79 -8.86 16.80
C ILE A 101 -1.81 -7.33 16.86
N ILE A 102 -0.88 -6.73 17.61
CA ILE A 102 -0.79 -5.29 17.75
C ILE A 102 -0.44 -4.64 16.41
N LEU A 103 0.53 -5.19 15.68
CA LEU A 103 0.88 -4.69 14.34
C LEU A 103 -0.30 -4.81 13.36
N SER A 104 -1.03 -5.92 13.40
CA SER A 104 -2.26 -6.11 12.61
C SER A 104 -3.31 -5.05 12.92
N LEU A 105 -3.55 -4.77 14.22
CA LEU A 105 -4.52 -3.77 14.65
C LEU A 105 -4.10 -2.35 14.25
N VAL A 106 -2.83 -2.00 14.43
CA VAL A 106 -2.29 -0.68 14.05
C VAL A 106 -2.36 -0.52 12.53
N ALA A 107 -1.87 -1.49 11.76
CA ALA A 107 -1.90 -1.45 10.30
C ALA A 107 -3.33 -1.36 9.77
N GLY A 108 -4.24 -2.18 10.30
CA GLY A 108 -5.65 -2.16 9.93
C GLY A 108 -6.30 -0.82 10.23
N THR A 109 -6.13 -0.31 11.46
CA THR A 109 -6.77 0.94 11.89
C THR A 109 -6.23 2.14 11.10
N MET A 110 -4.91 2.21 10.89
CA MET A 110 -4.35 3.22 9.99
C MET A 110 -4.91 3.09 8.57
N SER A 111 -5.01 1.86 8.05
CA SER A 111 -5.53 1.63 6.70
C SER A 111 -7.03 1.89 6.56
N PHE A 112 -7.78 1.94 7.65
CA PHE A 112 -9.19 2.33 7.62
C PHE A 112 -9.33 3.81 7.23
N PHE A 113 -8.40 4.65 7.67
CA PHE A 113 -8.44 6.11 7.45
C PHE A 113 -7.46 6.61 6.40
N ALA A 114 -6.49 5.79 6.00
CA ALA A 114 -5.39 6.19 5.14
C ALA A 114 -5.08 5.15 4.06
N SER A 115 -4.25 5.55 3.09
CA SER A 115 -3.79 4.66 2.03
C SER A 115 -2.85 3.59 2.57
N THR A 116 -3.13 2.31 2.29
CA THR A 116 -2.26 1.20 2.69
C THR A 116 -0.86 1.35 2.12
N LEU A 117 -0.78 1.53 0.79
CA LEU A 117 0.50 1.67 0.08
C LEU A 117 1.14 3.03 0.32
N GLY A 118 0.33 4.09 0.41
CA GLY A 118 0.84 5.46 0.52
C GLY A 118 1.23 5.90 1.92
N VAL A 119 0.67 5.27 2.96
CA VAL A 119 0.84 5.71 4.36
C VAL A 119 1.25 4.55 5.26
N VAL A 120 0.45 3.48 5.30
CA VAL A 120 0.62 2.40 6.29
C VAL A 120 1.95 1.67 6.10
N MET A 121 2.24 1.20 4.88
CA MET A 121 3.48 0.48 4.60
C MET A 121 4.71 1.38 4.80
N PRO A 122 4.80 2.60 4.23
CA PRO A 122 5.93 3.49 4.49
C PRO A 122 6.15 3.76 5.99
N THR A 123 5.07 3.90 6.76
CA THR A 123 5.18 4.23 8.19
C THR A 123 5.61 3.03 9.03
N LEU A 124 5.08 1.84 8.75
CA LEU A 124 5.27 0.66 9.61
C LEU A 124 6.41 -0.26 9.14
N TYR A 125 6.81 -0.23 7.87
CA TYR A 125 7.92 -1.06 7.40
C TYR A 125 9.27 -0.71 8.06
N PRO A 126 9.63 0.57 8.30
CA PRO A 126 10.89 0.92 8.96
C PRO A 126 11.07 0.35 10.37
N ILE A 127 9.97 0.10 11.12
CA ILE A 127 10.07 -0.47 12.47
C ILE A 127 10.19 -2.00 12.46
N VAL A 128 9.97 -2.67 11.33
CA VAL A 128 9.89 -4.15 11.26
C VAL A 128 11.17 -4.81 11.73
N GLU A 129 12.34 -4.34 11.28
CA GLU A 129 13.63 -4.92 11.67
C GLU A 129 13.87 -4.80 13.18
N GLY A 130 13.57 -3.63 13.76
CA GLY A 130 13.70 -3.43 15.21
C GLY A 130 12.75 -4.32 16.02
N VAL A 131 11.51 -4.51 15.54
CA VAL A 131 10.53 -5.40 16.17
C VAL A 131 10.95 -6.87 16.02
N ALA A 132 11.43 -7.28 14.84
CA ALA A 132 11.89 -8.63 14.57
C ALA A 132 13.06 -9.02 15.50
N ASN A 133 14.08 -8.16 15.57
CA ASN A 133 15.26 -8.38 16.43
C ASN A 133 14.90 -8.57 17.90
N ALA A 134 13.88 -7.86 18.37
CA ALA A 134 13.54 -7.86 19.78
C ALA A 134 12.46 -8.89 20.16
N THR A 135 11.66 -9.37 19.21
CA THR A 135 10.63 -10.40 19.44
C THR A 135 11.06 -11.81 18.99
N GLY A 136 12.12 -11.90 18.19
CA GLY A 136 12.57 -13.14 17.55
C GLY A 136 11.71 -13.60 16.37
N LEU A 137 10.75 -12.78 15.93
CA LEU A 137 9.90 -13.07 14.78
C LEU A 137 10.65 -12.81 13.47
N ALA A 138 10.32 -13.57 12.42
CA ALA A 138 10.90 -13.33 11.10
C ALA A 138 10.37 -11.99 10.54
N PRO A 139 11.25 -11.11 10.00
CA PRO A 139 10.82 -9.85 9.38
C PRO A 139 9.76 -10.04 8.30
N THR A 140 9.87 -11.11 7.50
CA THR A 140 8.91 -11.47 6.45
C THR A 140 7.49 -11.66 6.98
N THR A 141 7.35 -12.24 8.17
CA THR A 141 6.08 -12.43 8.87
C THR A 141 5.46 -11.07 9.20
N LEU A 142 6.24 -10.17 9.78
CA LEU A 142 5.81 -8.85 10.20
C LEU A 142 5.42 -7.98 9.00
N PHE A 143 6.20 -8.02 7.91
CA PHE A 143 5.83 -7.38 6.64
C PHE A 143 4.51 -7.94 6.09
N SER A 144 4.33 -9.26 6.14
CA SER A 144 3.10 -9.92 5.66
C SER A 144 1.89 -9.51 6.49
N ILE A 145 2.03 -9.45 7.81
CA ILE A 145 0.99 -8.98 8.74
C ILE A 145 0.53 -7.57 8.39
N ILE A 146 1.48 -6.63 8.28
CA ILE A 146 1.19 -5.23 7.96
C ILE A 146 0.47 -5.14 6.61
N THR A 147 0.95 -5.90 5.62
CA THR A 147 0.44 -5.89 4.25
C THR A 147 -0.98 -6.47 4.17
N ILE A 148 -1.22 -7.62 4.78
CA ILE A 148 -2.50 -8.31 4.73
C ILE A 148 -3.54 -7.51 5.52
N SER A 149 -3.25 -7.15 6.77
CA SER A 149 -4.19 -6.41 7.62
C SER A 149 -4.48 -5.02 7.06
N GLY A 150 -3.47 -4.34 6.52
CA GLY A 150 -3.65 -3.09 5.79
C GLY A 150 -4.55 -3.27 4.56
N SER A 151 -4.27 -4.25 3.71
CA SER A 151 -5.04 -4.47 2.46
C SER A 151 -6.49 -4.87 2.73
N PHE A 152 -6.73 -5.68 3.77
CA PHE A 152 -8.06 -6.15 4.17
C PHE A 152 -8.96 -4.99 4.64
N VAL A 153 -8.37 -3.98 5.26
CA VAL A 153 -9.10 -2.81 5.80
C VAL A 153 -9.09 -1.64 4.81
N GLY A 154 -8.15 -1.60 3.88
CA GLY A 154 -7.95 -0.54 2.88
C GLY A 154 -9.12 -0.30 1.93
N ILE A 155 -10.19 -1.09 1.99
CA ILE A 155 -11.45 -0.90 1.26
C ILE A 155 -12.41 0.09 1.94
N SER A 156 -12.10 0.57 3.15
CA SER A 156 -12.89 1.58 3.88
C SER A 156 -13.21 2.82 3.01
N PRO A 157 -14.39 3.45 3.17
CA PRO A 157 -14.78 4.65 2.40
C PRO A 157 -13.85 5.84 2.66
N PHE A 158 -13.08 5.82 3.75
CA PHE A 158 -12.12 6.86 4.11
C PHE A 158 -10.71 6.58 3.58
N SER A 159 -10.43 5.34 3.15
CA SER A 159 -9.17 4.97 2.51
C SER A 159 -9.18 5.37 1.04
N SER A 160 -7.99 5.51 0.44
CA SER A 160 -7.85 5.74 -1.00
C SER A 160 -8.56 4.68 -1.85
N GLY A 161 -8.54 3.41 -1.41
CA GLY A 161 -9.19 2.31 -2.14
C GLY A 161 -10.72 2.41 -2.16
N GLY A 162 -11.33 2.60 -0.99
CA GLY A 162 -12.79 2.72 -0.90
C GLY A 162 -13.32 4.05 -1.45
N ALA A 163 -12.59 5.16 -1.27
CA ALA A 163 -12.95 6.44 -1.86
C ALA A 163 -13.01 6.37 -3.40
N LEU A 164 -11.99 5.79 -4.05
CA LEU A 164 -11.99 5.58 -5.49
C LEU A 164 -13.17 4.69 -5.93
N THR A 165 -13.46 3.63 -5.16
CA THR A 165 -14.58 2.74 -5.44
C THR A 165 -15.92 3.49 -5.43
N LEU A 166 -16.14 4.35 -4.42
CA LEU A 166 -17.36 5.15 -4.30
C LEU A 166 -17.48 6.23 -5.39
N THR A 167 -16.37 6.85 -5.80
CA THR A 167 -16.38 7.83 -6.90
C THR A 167 -16.76 7.22 -8.25
N GLY A 168 -16.56 5.90 -8.42
CA GLY A 168 -16.94 5.19 -9.63
C GLY A 168 -18.44 4.87 -9.74
N VAL A 169 -19.22 5.11 -8.68
CA VAL A 169 -20.66 4.80 -8.65
C VAL A 169 -21.47 6.07 -8.92
N THR A 170 -22.21 6.08 -10.03
CA THR A 170 -23.03 7.22 -10.47
C THR A 170 -24.44 7.21 -9.89
N ASP A 171 -24.96 6.05 -9.50
CA ASP A 171 -26.27 5.88 -8.88
C ASP A 171 -26.20 6.14 -7.37
N GLU A 172 -26.98 7.10 -6.86
CA GLU A 172 -26.89 7.53 -5.47
C GLU A 172 -27.36 6.46 -4.48
N GLU A 173 -28.42 5.72 -4.79
CA GLU A 173 -28.93 4.66 -3.91
C GLU A 173 -27.89 3.53 -3.75
N THR A 174 -27.27 3.12 -4.86
CA THR A 174 -26.18 2.14 -4.86
C THR A 174 -24.96 2.66 -4.13
N ARG A 175 -24.60 3.93 -4.31
CA ARG A 175 -23.47 4.57 -3.63
C ARG A 175 -23.66 4.59 -2.12
N ASP A 176 -24.86 4.91 -1.64
CA ASP A 176 -25.18 4.93 -0.21
C ASP A 176 -25.17 3.54 0.41
N LYS A 177 -25.70 2.54 -0.31
CA LYS A 177 -25.60 1.14 0.11
C LYS A 177 -24.15 0.67 0.18
N LEU A 178 -23.36 0.99 -0.85
CA LEU A 178 -21.95 0.63 -0.90
C LEU A 178 -21.16 1.34 0.19
N PHE A 179 -21.42 2.62 0.46
CA PHE A 179 -20.78 3.35 1.56
C PHE A 179 -20.97 2.64 2.90
N LYS A 180 -22.21 2.23 3.21
CA LYS A 180 -22.52 1.48 4.45
C LYS A 180 -21.79 0.14 4.51
N GLN A 181 -21.71 -0.58 3.38
CA GLN A 181 -20.96 -1.83 3.28
C GLN A 181 -19.46 -1.60 3.51
N LEU A 182 -18.87 -0.61 2.85
CA LEU A 182 -17.46 -0.27 3.00
C LEU A 182 -17.15 0.28 4.40
N LEU A 183 -18.13 0.78 5.16
CA LEU A 183 -17.94 1.19 6.55
C LEU A 183 -17.84 -0.01 7.49
N ILE A 184 -18.63 -1.07 7.27
CA ILE A 184 -18.73 -2.22 8.18
C ILE A 184 -17.77 -3.35 7.82
N ILE A 185 -17.67 -3.71 6.52
CA ILE A 185 -16.87 -4.84 6.05
C ILE A 185 -15.40 -4.77 6.50
N PRO A 186 -14.70 -3.61 6.50
CA PRO A 186 -13.31 -3.56 6.94
C PRO A 186 -13.09 -4.06 8.36
N PHE A 187 -14.03 -3.84 9.29
CA PHE A 187 -13.92 -4.35 10.66
C PHE A 187 -14.04 -5.89 10.69
N VAL A 188 -14.92 -6.45 9.87
CA VAL A 188 -15.05 -7.91 9.70
C VAL A 188 -13.78 -8.49 9.08
N SER A 189 -13.25 -7.84 8.04
CA SER A 189 -11.99 -8.23 7.40
C SER A 189 -10.81 -8.15 8.37
N LEU A 190 -10.75 -7.13 9.24
CA LEU A 190 -9.71 -7.02 10.27
C LEU A 190 -9.82 -8.17 11.29
N ALA A 191 -11.03 -8.49 11.74
CA ALA A 191 -11.25 -9.64 12.61
C ALA A 191 -10.81 -10.94 11.93
N LEU A 192 -11.11 -11.11 10.64
CA LEU A 192 -10.64 -12.26 9.86
C LEU A 192 -9.11 -12.31 9.78
N ALA A 193 -8.43 -11.19 9.54
CA ALA A 193 -6.96 -11.14 9.52
C ALA A 193 -6.37 -11.59 10.86
N ILE A 194 -6.96 -11.17 11.99
CA ILE A 194 -6.54 -11.60 13.33
C ILE A 194 -6.80 -13.10 13.54
N VAL A 195 -7.95 -13.62 13.09
CA VAL A 195 -8.23 -15.06 13.16
C VAL A 195 -7.22 -15.86 12.34
N LEU A 196 -6.89 -15.42 11.12
CA LEU A 196 -5.89 -16.06 10.27
C LEU A 196 -4.49 -16.04 10.91
N LEU A 197 -4.16 -14.97 11.63
CA LEU A 197 -2.94 -14.90 12.44
C LEU A 197 -2.95 -15.91 13.58
N LEU A 198 -4.04 -16.00 14.33
CA LEU A 198 -4.17 -16.92 15.47
C LEU A 198 -4.18 -18.40 15.03
N CYS A 199 -4.78 -18.71 13.87
CA CYS A 199 -4.71 -20.04 13.26
C CYS A 199 -3.31 -20.35 12.71
N GLY A 200 -2.43 -19.36 12.61
CA GLY A 200 -1.09 -19.50 12.05
C GLY A 200 -1.10 -19.78 10.55
N VAL A 201 -2.09 -19.25 9.84
CA VAL A 201 -2.07 -19.19 8.37
C VAL A 201 -1.12 -18.09 7.91
N ILE A 202 -1.07 -16.98 8.66
CA ILE A 202 -0.13 -15.88 8.47
C ILE A 202 0.98 -16.08 9.52
N ARG A 203 2.15 -16.52 9.08
CA ARG A 203 3.34 -16.84 9.89
C ARG A 203 4.60 -16.35 9.23
#